data_AF-A0A4Z1J795-F1
#
_entry.id   AF-A0A4Z1J795-F1
#
_cell.length_a   1.000
_cell.length_b   1.000
_cell.length_c   1.000
_cell.angle_alpha   90.00
_cell.angle_beta   90.00
_cell.angle_gamma   90.00
#
_symmetry.space_group_name_H-M   'P 1'
#
loop_
_entity.id
_entity.type
_entity.pdbx_description
1 polymer ?
#
loop_
_entity_poly.entity_id
_entity_poly.type
_entity_poly.pdbx_seq_one_letter_code
_entity_poly.pdbx_strand_id
1 'polypeptide(L)'
;MLTGSGRACEIATWDFGGMGPYKSGTTYVDPQGETTWLSADYDESRYGYKRDPGWKLGECIWAQHGVWDPSTDTLLKKDYFKKNPRTGQELSYEEFTNSYFMDYYRKQRDAIRAYHKDSILFCQPPVLEIPPSIKGTKDDDPLMVYAPHYYDGVTLMTKKWNRHWNVDVFGILRGRYWTPALAIKIGETAIRNCFKDQLAAIKKEGEDYMGNHPCVLTEFGIPYDMDDKYAYKTGDYSSQSGAMDANHFAVEGSAMAGYTLWLYMCEASHQNSQNLISTNDLQNKHSLGDQWNGEDLSIFSLDDLPLPLDANLSSPNDSSTSLVDHTAGPNTKKQNSDESTVNPGNLKATLKTPSILSKQTNSPPELTTSPGYRAAEAYIRPSPIATVGRVLNYGFDLRKCTFILRIHAGQATSEDTPTEVFLTEFHFPKDKSDVEVSAGKWTISTDDADGGLIQRLRWWHAEGENSIKVTGVISKQNVNTGEEDDEGYYKNMLGFAKSCTLM
;
A
#
# COMPACT_ATOMS: atom_id res chain seq x y z
N MET A 1 -4.62 31.24 7.42
CA MET A 1 -4.34 32.22 8.51
C MET A 1 -5.60 32.97 8.88
N LEU A 2 -6.23 33.69 7.93
CA LEU A 2 -7.47 34.44 8.15
C LEU A 2 -8.62 33.54 8.63
N THR A 3 -8.97 32.51 7.86
CA THR A 3 -10.05 31.56 8.21
C THR A 3 -9.81 30.84 9.53
N GLY A 4 -8.58 30.36 9.78
CA GLY A 4 -8.21 29.78 11.07
C GLY A 4 -8.30 30.75 12.26
N SER A 5 -8.41 32.06 12.00
CA SER A 5 -8.55 33.10 13.01
C SER A 5 -9.95 33.76 12.97
N GLY A 6 -10.98 33.04 12.51
CA GLY A 6 -12.37 33.47 12.57
C GLY A 6 -12.83 34.41 11.46
N ARG A 7 -11.98 34.72 10.47
CA ARG A 7 -12.31 35.68 9.41
C ARG A 7 -12.87 34.99 8.19
N ALA A 8 -13.94 35.56 7.63
CA ALA A 8 -14.49 35.10 6.37
C ALA A 8 -13.56 35.44 5.21
N CYS A 9 -13.42 34.52 4.25
CA CYS A 9 -12.56 34.66 3.08
C CYS A 9 -13.17 34.00 1.86
N GLU A 10 -13.02 34.63 0.70
CA GLU A 10 -13.17 33.95 -0.57
C GLU A 10 -11.89 33.17 -0.88
N ILE A 11 -12.00 31.85 -1.04
CA ILE A 11 -10.88 30.96 -1.34
C ILE A 11 -11.03 30.34 -2.73
N ALA A 12 -9.92 30.08 -3.41
CA ALA A 12 -9.94 29.40 -4.70
C ALA A 12 -10.32 27.92 -4.52
N THR A 13 -11.19 27.41 -5.38
CA THR A 13 -11.41 25.97 -5.55
C THR A 13 -10.56 25.46 -6.72
N TRP A 14 -10.12 24.21 -6.64
CA TRP A 14 -9.22 23.60 -7.60
C TRP A 14 -9.74 22.22 -8.00
N ASP A 15 -9.64 21.92 -9.30
CA ASP A 15 -9.91 20.59 -9.86
C ASP A 15 -8.65 20.07 -10.55
N PHE A 16 -8.62 18.78 -10.90
CA PHE A 16 -7.54 18.17 -11.67
C PHE A 16 -7.97 17.94 -13.12
N GLY A 17 -7.18 18.46 -14.06
CA GLY A 17 -7.28 18.16 -15.48
C GLY A 17 -6.13 17.28 -15.97
N GLY A 18 -6.12 16.94 -17.26
CA GLY A 18 -5.05 16.12 -17.86
C GLY A 18 -3.64 16.72 -17.82
N MET A 19 -3.52 18.01 -17.49
CA MET A 19 -2.24 18.73 -17.33
C MET A 19 -1.94 19.10 -15.87
N GLY A 20 -2.69 18.55 -14.90
CA GLY A 20 -2.53 18.83 -13.48
C GLY A 20 -3.64 19.73 -12.90
N PRO A 21 -3.43 20.26 -11.69
CA PRO A 21 -4.44 21.04 -10.99
C PRO A 21 -4.66 22.40 -11.66
N TYR A 22 -5.92 22.81 -11.79
CA TYR A 22 -6.30 24.14 -12.27
C TYR A 22 -7.35 24.74 -11.35
N LYS A 23 -7.39 26.08 -11.28
CA LYS A 23 -8.40 26.79 -10.50
C LYS A 23 -9.76 26.60 -11.18
N SER A 24 -10.68 25.91 -10.51
CA SER A 24 -12.03 25.65 -11.00
C SER A 24 -13.03 26.75 -10.64
N GLY A 25 -12.73 27.53 -9.59
CA GLY A 25 -13.62 28.60 -9.15
C GLY A 25 -13.16 29.26 -7.87
N THR A 26 -14.12 29.83 -7.16
CA THR A 26 -13.97 30.37 -5.80
C THR A 26 -15.16 29.97 -4.95
N THR A 27 -14.94 29.85 -3.65
CA THR A 27 -15.98 29.63 -2.65
C THR A 27 -15.79 30.57 -1.48
N TYR A 28 -16.90 31.04 -0.91
CA TYR A 28 -16.88 31.87 0.29
C TYR A 28 -16.93 30.99 1.53
N VAL A 29 -15.92 31.10 2.38
CA VAL A 29 -15.83 30.38 3.65
C VAL A 29 -15.90 31.36 4.79
N ASP A 30 -16.92 31.23 5.64
CA ASP A 30 -17.13 32.07 6.81
C ASP A 30 -17.14 31.22 8.10
N PRO A 31 -16.06 31.28 8.90
CA PRO A 31 -16.02 30.66 10.22
C PRO A 31 -16.93 31.33 11.26
N GLN A 32 -17.57 32.46 10.95
CA GLN A 32 -18.46 33.21 11.86
C GLN A 32 -17.78 33.61 13.18
N GLY A 33 -16.49 33.93 13.12
CA GLY A 33 -15.68 34.27 14.29
C GLY A 33 -15.06 33.08 15.03
N GLU A 34 -15.40 31.84 14.67
CA GLU A 34 -14.81 30.65 15.27
C GLU A 34 -13.32 30.53 14.93
N THR A 35 -12.51 30.25 15.96
CA THR A 35 -11.05 30.23 15.87
C THR A 35 -10.51 28.81 16.05
N THR A 36 -9.48 28.46 15.27
CA THR A 36 -8.75 27.19 15.46
C THR A 36 -7.77 27.27 16.65
N TRP A 37 -7.48 28.48 17.13
CA TRP A 37 -6.55 28.71 18.24
C TRP A 37 -7.27 28.58 19.57
N LEU A 38 -6.71 27.77 20.46
CA LEU A 38 -7.15 27.64 21.86
C LEU A 38 -7.24 29.00 22.55
N SER A 39 -8.22 29.18 23.41
CA SER A 39 -8.40 30.40 24.19
C SER A 39 -7.24 30.65 25.15
N ALA A 40 -7.01 31.91 25.51
CA ALA A 40 -5.92 32.29 26.40
C ALA A 40 -6.05 31.68 27.82
N ASP A 41 -7.27 31.33 28.22
CA ASP A 41 -7.64 30.73 29.50
C ASP A 41 -7.80 29.21 29.45
N TYR A 42 -7.45 28.57 28.34
CA TYR A 42 -7.57 27.12 28.20
C TYR A 42 -6.69 26.37 29.21
N ASP A 43 -7.29 25.49 30.01
CA ASP A 43 -6.59 24.70 31.03
C ASP A 43 -5.85 23.51 30.41
N GLU A 44 -4.52 23.59 30.44
CA GLU A 44 -3.61 22.57 29.94
C GLU A 44 -3.01 21.67 31.02
N SER A 45 -3.39 21.86 32.29
CA SER A 45 -2.84 21.12 33.43
C SER A 45 -2.99 19.61 33.27
N ARG A 46 -4.01 19.16 32.53
CA ARG A 46 -4.29 17.75 32.23
C ARG A 46 -3.21 17.04 31.41
N TYR A 47 -2.38 17.76 30.65
CA TYR A 47 -1.43 17.13 29.72
C TYR A 47 -0.05 16.86 30.32
N GLY A 48 0.26 17.41 31.49
CA GLY A 48 1.53 17.16 32.19
C GLY A 48 2.80 17.66 31.48
N TYR A 49 2.68 18.42 30.38
CA TYR A 49 3.81 19.06 29.71
C TYR A 49 3.98 20.52 30.15
N LYS A 50 5.19 21.06 29.96
CA LYS A 50 5.46 22.48 30.14
C LYS A 50 5.60 23.15 28.77
N ARG A 51 4.70 24.09 28.47
CA ARG A 51 4.70 24.86 27.22
C ARG A 51 5.95 25.75 27.12
N ASP A 52 6.46 25.92 25.91
CA ASP A 52 7.51 26.90 25.64
C ASP A 52 6.97 28.33 25.89
N PRO A 53 7.69 29.19 26.64
CA PRO A 53 7.23 30.55 26.94
C PRO A 53 6.97 31.42 25.70
N GLY A 54 7.58 31.08 24.56
CA GLY A 54 7.38 31.77 23.29
C GLY A 54 6.04 31.48 22.62
N TRP A 55 5.30 30.46 23.06
CA TRP A 55 4.00 30.10 22.48
C TRP A 55 2.86 30.58 23.36
N LYS A 56 2.20 31.67 22.96
CA LYS A 56 1.04 32.23 23.66
C LYS A 56 -0.26 31.60 23.18
N LEU A 57 -1.14 31.27 24.12
CA LEU A 57 -2.53 30.88 23.83
C LEU A 57 -3.38 32.08 23.43
N GLY A 58 -4.49 31.85 22.74
CA GLY A 58 -5.40 32.89 22.23
C GLY A 58 -4.89 33.61 20.98
N GLU A 59 -3.68 33.32 20.52
CA GLU A 59 -3.03 34.02 19.42
C GLU A 59 -2.61 33.05 18.29
N CYS A 60 -2.75 33.50 17.04
CA CYS A 60 -2.25 32.75 15.89
C CYS A 60 -0.74 32.56 15.96
N ILE A 61 -0.24 31.32 15.85
CA ILE A 61 1.20 31.04 15.91
C ILE A 61 1.98 31.80 14.83
N TRP A 62 1.41 31.96 13.63
CA TRP A 62 2.06 32.71 12.55
C TRP A 62 2.10 34.22 12.82
N ALA A 63 1.11 34.77 13.53
CA ALA A 63 1.13 36.17 13.95
C ALA A 63 2.23 36.41 15.01
N GLN A 64 2.39 35.48 15.96
CA GLN A 64 3.45 35.53 16.97
C GLN A 64 4.86 35.52 16.35
N HIS A 65 5.02 34.84 15.21
CA HIS A 65 6.26 34.83 14.43
C HIS A 65 6.41 36.05 13.47
N GLY A 66 5.43 36.98 13.50
CA GLY A 66 5.39 38.16 12.65
C GLY A 66 5.25 37.83 11.16
N VAL A 67 4.61 36.70 10.83
CA VAL A 67 4.33 36.31 9.45
C VAL A 67 3.22 37.17 8.86
N TRP A 68 2.26 37.56 9.68
CA TRP A 68 1.14 38.41 9.30
C TRP A 68 0.66 39.23 10.51
N ASP A 69 -0.03 40.34 10.24
CA ASP A 69 -0.64 41.21 11.24
C ASP A 69 -2.16 40.95 11.29
N PRO A 70 -2.70 40.43 12.41
CA PRO A 70 -4.12 40.18 12.56
C PRO A 70 -4.96 41.45 12.75
N SER A 71 -4.37 42.59 13.12
CA SER A 71 -5.15 43.83 13.28
C SER A 71 -5.53 44.46 11.94
N THR A 72 -4.73 44.20 10.90
CA THR A 72 -4.85 44.79 9.57
C THR A 72 -5.01 43.75 8.46
N ASP A 73 -5.08 42.46 8.83
CA ASP A 73 -5.16 41.31 7.91
C ASP A 73 -4.08 41.29 6.83
N THR A 74 -2.89 41.80 7.18
CA THR A 74 -1.79 42.01 6.23
C THR A 74 -0.73 40.92 6.36
N LEU A 75 -0.38 40.28 5.24
CA LEU A 75 0.76 39.36 5.17
C LEU A 75 2.07 40.15 5.22
N LEU A 76 2.89 39.91 6.25
CA LEU A 76 4.14 40.63 6.49
C LEU A 76 5.37 39.91 5.92
N LYS A 77 5.40 38.57 5.98
CA LYS A 77 6.53 37.74 5.53
C LYS A 77 6.04 36.60 4.63
N LYS A 78 5.92 36.89 3.33
CA LYS A 78 5.45 35.91 2.33
C LYS A 78 6.38 34.71 2.13
N ASP A 79 7.65 34.83 2.47
CA ASP A 79 8.71 33.84 2.25
C ASP A 79 9.26 33.27 3.57
N TYR A 80 8.44 33.26 4.63
CA TYR A 80 8.83 32.85 5.98
C TYR A 80 9.50 31.45 6.04
N PHE A 81 9.01 30.49 5.26
CA PHE A 81 9.56 29.12 5.21
C PHE A 81 10.63 28.91 4.14
N LYS A 82 11.00 29.96 3.39
CA LYS A 82 11.94 29.82 2.27
C LYS A 82 13.36 29.50 2.74
N LYS A 83 13.71 29.83 3.99
CA LYS A 83 15.07 29.65 4.50
C LYS A 83 15.08 28.87 5.81
N ASN A 84 16.08 28.04 5.99
CA ASN A 84 16.40 27.45 7.27
C ASN A 84 16.84 28.57 8.24
N PRO A 85 16.15 28.80 9.37
CA PRO A 85 16.46 29.88 10.30
C PRO A 85 17.77 29.68 11.06
N ARG A 86 18.33 28.46 11.09
CA ARG A 86 19.62 28.17 11.73
C ARG A 86 20.80 28.52 10.82
N THR A 87 20.68 28.25 9.52
CA THR A 87 21.79 28.37 8.56
C THR A 87 21.64 29.56 7.61
N GLY A 88 20.43 30.09 7.44
CA GLY A 88 20.10 31.12 6.46
C GLY A 88 20.05 30.63 5.01
N GLN A 89 20.29 29.34 4.76
CA GLN A 89 20.22 28.72 3.45
C GLN A 89 18.78 28.55 2.99
N GLU A 90 18.57 28.53 1.67
CA GLU A 90 17.27 28.22 1.09
C GLU A 90 16.86 26.78 1.44
N LEU A 91 15.62 26.60 1.89
CA LEU A 91 15.08 25.33 2.33
C LEU A 91 14.64 24.52 1.10
N SER A 92 15.60 23.91 0.41
CA SER A 92 15.33 22.88 -0.59
C SER A 92 14.83 21.59 0.06
N TYR A 93 14.30 20.66 -0.72
CA TYR A 93 13.97 19.32 -0.23
C TYR A 93 15.19 18.62 0.38
N GLU A 94 16.35 18.73 -0.26
CA GLU A 94 17.60 18.15 0.26
C GLU A 94 18.01 18.79 1.60
N GLU A 95 17.92 20.12 1.73
CA GLU A 95 18.21 20.82 2.98
C GLU A 95 17.20 20.43 4.07
N PHE A 96 15.90 20.33 3.74
CA PHE A 96 14.89 19.87 4.68
C PHE A 96 15.18 18.45 5.18
N THR A 97 15.50 17.53 4.26
CA THR A 97 15.81 16.13 4.56
C THR A 97 17.05 16.02 5.44
N ASN A 98 18.13 16.71 5.11
CA ASN A 98 19.40 16.60 5.85
C ASN A 98 19.43 17.43 7.15
N SER A 99 18.50 18.38 7.34
CA SER A 99 18.38 19.17 8.57
C SER A 99 17.19 18.73 9.42
N TYR A 100 15.99 19.25 9.16
CA TYR A 100 14.78 19.07 9.97
C TYR A 100 14.38 17.61 10.13
N PHE A 101 14.36 16.86 9.02
CA PHE A 101 14.01 15.44 9.07
C PHE A 101 15.05 14.65 9.87
N MET A 102 16.35 14.83 9.59
CA MET A 102 17.39 14.13 10.36
C MET A 102 17.44 14.54 11.84
N ASP A 103 17.14 15.79 12.17
CA ASP A 103 17.02 16.23 13.57
C ASP A 103 15.85 15.54 14.28
N TYR A 104 14.72 15.35 13.59
CA TYR A 104 13.59 14.57 14.10
C TYR A 104 13.95 13.08 14.22
N TYR A 105 14.52 12.49 13.17
CA TYR A 105 14.86 11.07 13.12
C TYR A 105 15.86 10.70 14.23
N ARG A 106 16.90 11.50 14.46
CA ARG A 106 17.86 11.28 15.56
C ARG A 106 17.16 11.25 16.92
N LYS A 107 16.25 12.18 17.18
CA LYS A 107 15.49 12.22 18.45
C LYS A 107 14.63 10.97 18.63
N GLN A 108 13.94 10.52 17.58
CA GLN A 108 13.12 9.31 17.62
C GLN A 108 13.98 8.06 17.81
N ARG A 109 15.04 7.91 17.01
CA ARG A 109 16.02 6.83 17.13
C ARG A 109 16.56 6.73 18.55
N ASP A 110 17.08 7.83 19.09
CA ASP A 110 17.74 7.84 20.41
C ASP A 110 16.72 7.54 21.53
N ALA A 111 15.49 8.03 21.41
CA ALA A 111 14.41 7.72 22.34
C ALA A 111 14.04 6.22 22.34
N ILE A 112 13.92 5.60 21.16
CA ILE A 112 13.65 4.16 21.04
C ILE A 112 14.84 3.35 21.57
N ARG A 113 16.06 3.70 21.15
CA ARG A 113 17.32 3.02 21.52
C ARG A 113 17.59 3.04 23.03
N ALA A 114 17.08 4.05 23.75
CA ALA A 114 17.17 4.10 25.20
C ALA A 114 16.49 2.90 25.90
N TYR A 115 15.47 2.30 25.27
CA TYR A 115 14.71 1.17 25.80
C TYR A 115 14.86 -0.12 24.99
N HIS A 116 15.05 -0.02 23.67
CA HIS A 116 15.23 -1.16 22.76
C HIS A 116 16.48 -0.94 21.88
N LYS A 117 17.64 -1.34 22.42
CA LYS A 117 18.94 -1.12 21.77
C LYS A 117 19.07 -1.78 20.41
N ASP A 118 18.46 -2.97 20.26
CA ASP A 118 18.63 -3.79 19.05
C ASP A 118 17.41 -3.76 18.10
N SER A 119 16.50 -2.78 18.21
CA SER A 119 15.33 -2.69 17.32
C SER A 119 15.75 -2.41 15.87
N ILE A 120 15.09 -3.03 14.90
CA ILE A 120 15.28 -2.64 13.50
C ILE A 120 14.47 -1.36 13.27
N LEU A 121 15.11 -0.28 12.85
CA LEU A 121 14.47 1.01 12.67
C LEU A 121 14.24 1.30 11.19
N PHE A 122 12.98 1.35 10.79
CA PHE A 122 12.58 1.75 9.45
C PHE A 122 12.69 3.27 9.33
N CYS A 123 13.57 3.73 8.45
CA CYS A 123 13.74 5.13 8.12
C CYS A 123 13.03 5.40 6.79
N GLN A 124 11.93 6.15 6.85
CA GLN A 124 11.16 6.62 5.70
C GLN A 124 11.42 8.12 5.50
N PRO A 125 12.33 8.51 4.60
CA PRO A 125 12.48 9.90 4.18
C PRO A 125 11.26 10.42 3.41
N PRO A 126 11.18 11.73 3.12
CA PRO A 126 10.12 12.28 2.28
C PRO A 126 9.96 11.51 0.96
N VAL A 127 8.69 11.25 0.60
CA VAL A 127 8.32 10.37 -0.51
C VAL A 127 8.85 10.91 -1.84
N LEU A 128 9.47 10.04 -2.66
CA LEU A 128 10.11 10.35 -3.95
C LEU A 128 11.22 11.41 -3.92
N GLU A 129 11.62 11.94 -2.77
CA GLU A 129 12.77 12.83 -2.63
C GLU A 129 14.08 12.06 -2.48
N ILE A 130 15.21 12.75 -2.64
CA ILE A 130 16.53 12.16 -2.40
C ILE A 130 16.63 11.84 -0.89
N PRO A 131 16.99 10.60 -0.50
CA PRO A 131 17.15 10.22 0.90
C PRO A 131 18.29 10.99 1.59
N PRO A 132 18.35 11.02 2.94
CA PRO A 132 19.37 11.76 3.66
C PRO A 132 20.79 11.21 3.39
N SER A 133 21.75 12.12 3.27
CA SER A 133 23.16 11.85 2.97
C SER A 133 23.92 11.42 4.24
N ILE A 134 23.60 10.24 4.77
CA ILE A 134 24.11 9.73 6.05
C ILE A 134 25.15 8.62 5.92
N LYS A 135 25.38 8.08 4.72
CA LYS A 135 26.34 6.99 4.48
C LYS A 135 27.72 7.30 5.05
N GLY A 136 28.27 6.37 5.81
CA GLY A 136 29.58 6.49 6.48
C GLY A 136 29.62 7.49 7.63
N THR A 137 28.50 8.13 7.98
CA THR A 137 28.40 8.99 9.16
C THR A 137 27.96 8.19 10.39
N LYS A 138 27.90 8.85 11.56
CA LYS A 138 27.34 8.23 12.78
C LYS A 138 25.84 7.89 12.69
N ASP A 139 25.14 8.45 11.70
CA ASP A 139 23.71 8.20 11.49
C ASP A 139 23.47 7.01 10.54
N ASP A 140 24.52 6.47 9.90
CA ASP A 140 24.52 5.20 9.15
C ASP A 140 24.42 4.01 10.14
N ASP A 141 23.22 3.82 10.70
CA ASP A 141 22.93 2.80 11.72
C ASP A 141 22.86 1.40 11.08
N PRO A 142 23.67 0.41 11.49
CA PRO A 142 23.63 -0.94 10.94
C PRO A 142 22.31 -1.71 11.20
N LEU A 143 21.46 -1.22 12.10
CA LEU A 143 20.13 -1.76 12.38
C LEU A 143 19.02 -0.90 11.75
N MET A 144 19.32 -0.20 10.66
CA MET A 144 18.38 0.58 9.86
C MET A 144 17.81 -0.24 8.70
N VAL A 145 16.57 0.08 8.32
CA VAL A 145 15.98 -0.30 7.04
C VAL A 145 15.60 0.97 6.29
N TYR A 146 16.00 1.08 5.02
CA TYR A 146 15.49 2.13 4.15
C TYR A 146 14.07 1.77 3.70
N ALA A 147 13.12 2.66 3.98
CA ALA A 147 11.68 2.38 3.87
C ALA A 147 10.96 3.36 2.92
N PRO A 148 11.23 3.33 1.60
CA PRO A 148 10.55 4.20 0.65
C PRO A 148 9.10 3.79 0.41
N HIS A 149 8.29 4.74 -0.07
CA HIS A 149 6.93 4.52 -0.59
C HIS A 149 6.92 4.75 -2.10
N TYR A 150 5.98 4.13 -2.81
CA TYR A 150 5.79 4.34 -4.24
C TYR A 150 4.33 4.19 -4.66
N TYR A 151 3.86 5.10 -5.50
CA TYR A 151 2.62 4.96 -6.24
C TYR A 151 2.82 5.40 -7.69
N ASP A 152 2.14 4.74 -8.63
CA ASP A 152 1.98 5.28 -9.97
C ASP A 152 1.13 6.56 -9.89
N GLY A 153 1.79 7.71 -9.99
CA GLY A 153 1.13 9.01 -9.86
C GLY A 153 0.03 9.24 -10.89
N VAL A 154 0.17 8.74 -12.13
CA VAL A 154 -0.88 8.93 -13.15
C VAL A 154 -2.13 8.15 -12.78
N THR A 155 -1.98 6.87 -12.41
CA THR A 155 -3.11 6.04 -11.99
C THR A 155 -3.73 6.55 -10.70
N LEU A 156 -2.93 6.94 -9.71
CA LEU A 156 -3.43 7.43 -8.42
C LEU A 156 -4.23 8.73 -8.58
N MET A 157 -3.70 9.72 -9.32
CA MET A 157 -4.37 11.02 -9.49
C MET A 157 -5.62 10.93 -10.36
N THR A 158 -5.60 10.09 -11.40
CA THR A 158 -6.71 10.00 -12.36
C THR A 158 -7.74 8.95 -11.99
N LYS A 159 -7.39 8.03 -11.08
CA LYS A 159 -8.14 6.81 -10.77
C LYS A 159 -8.46 5.99 -12.03
N LYS A 160 -7.46 5.87 -12.92
CA LYS A 160 -7.57 5.12 -14.18
C LYS A 160 -6.29 4.39 -14.50
N TRP A 161 -6.40 3.13 -14.87
CA TRP A 161 -5.28 2.36 -15.41
C TRP A 161 -5.14 2.59 -16.91
N ASN A 162 -4.04 3.24 -17.32
CA ASN A 162 -3.75 3.47 -18.74
C ASN A 162 -2.65 2.54 -19.25
N ARG A 163 -3.03 1.65 -20.16
CA ARG A 163 -2.14 0.64 -20.75
C ARG A 163 -1.30 1.15 -21.92
N HIS A 164 -1.69 2.29 -22.50
CA HIS A 164 -1.09 2.83 -23.71
C HIS A 164 0.01 3.83 -23.41
N TRP A 165 -0.11 4.60 -22.34
CA TRP A 165 0.95 5.51 -21.92
C TRP A 165 0.98 5.76 -20.42
N ASN A 166 2.18 6.07 -19.92
CA ASN A 166 2.43 6.59 -18.58
C ASN A 166 3.64 7.55 -18.61
N VAL A 167 4.08 8.06 -17.47
CA VAL A 167 5.16 9.04 -17.34
C VAL A 167 6.17 8.58 -16.29
N ASP A 168 7.47 8.71 -16.61
CA ASP A 168 8.55 8.56 -15.64
C ASP A 168 8.63 9.77 -14.69
N VAL A 169 7.71 9.82 -13.71
CA VAL A 169 7.63 10.91 -12.73
C VAL A 169 8.92 11.03 -11.93
N PHE A 170 9.48 9.91 -11.47
CA PHE A 170 10.76 9.92 -10.74
C PHE A 170 11.88 10.53 -11.59
N GLY A 171 11.99 10.16 -12.86
CA GLY A 171 12.99 10.73 -13.76
C GLY A 171 12.79 12.23 -14.02
N ILE A 172 11.54 12.72 -14.07
CA ILE A 172 11.26 14.17 -14.11
C ILE A 172 11.75 14.84 -12.83
N LEU A 173 11.43 14.30 -11.65
CA LEU A 173 11.86 14.84 -10.35
C LEU A 173 13.38 14.87 -10.20
N ARG A 174 14.10 13.96 -10.87
CA ARG A 174 15.56 13.93 -10.92
C ARG A 174 16.18 14.71 -12.09
N GLY A 175 15.38 15.45 -12.87
CA GLY A 175 15.87 16.25 -13.99
C GLY A 175 16.51 15.43 -15.12
N ARG A 176 16.12 14.16 -15.30
CA ARG A 176 16.70 13.24 -16.30
C ARG A 176 16.33 13.61 -17.74
N TYR A 177 15.33 14.46 -17.91
CA TYR A 177 14.74 14.79 -19.21
C TYR A 177 14.88 16.27 -19.52
N TRP A 178 15.24 16.59 -20.77
CA TRP A 178 15.34 17.97 -21.24
C TRP A 178 13.97 18.65 -21.33
N THR A 179 12.94 17.87 -21.65
CA THR A 179 11.54 18.29 -21.63
C THR A 179 10.66 17.17 -21.06
N PRO A 180 9.55 17.48 -20.37
CA PRO A 180 8.67 16.44 -19.80
C PRO A 180 8.12 15.44 -20.82
N ALA A 181 7.99 15.83 -22.09
CA ALA A 181 7.51 14.94 -23.15
C ALA A 181 8.40 13.70 -23.35
N LEU A 182 9.71 13.80 -23.07
CA LEU A 182 10.65 12.68 -23.18
C LEU A 182 10.49 11.65 -22.04
N ALA A 183 9.76 11.99 -20.99
CA ALA A 183 9.45 11.09 -19.88
C ALA A 183 8.25 10.17 -20.19
N ILE A 184 7.51 10.40 -21.28
CA ILE A 184 6.36 9.59 -21.66
C ILE A 184 6.83 8.19 -22.10
N LYS A 185 6.18 7.17 -21.56
CA LYS A 185 6.40 5.76 -21.90
C LYS A 185 5.18 5.25 -22.64
N ILE A 186 5.38 4.64 -23.81
CA ILE A 186 4.30 4.19 -24.69
C ILE A 186 4.27 2.65 -24.70
N GLY A 187 3.10 2.09 -24.43
CA GLY A 187 2.83 0.66 -24.36
C GLY A 187 3.11 0.06 -22.99
N GLU A 188 2.26 -0.89 -22.59
CA GLU A 188 2.25 -1.49 -21.25
C GLU A 188 3.62 -2.08 -20.85
N THR A 189 4.34 -2.72 -21.78
CA THR A 189 5.70 -3.22 -21.51
C THR A 189 6.66 -2.10 -21.12
N ALA A 190 6.59 -0.94 -21.77
CA ALA A 190 7.44 0.20 -21.43
C ALA A 190 7.02 0.83 -20.09
N ILE A 191 5.71 0.85 -19.79
CA ILE A 191 5.16 1.34 -18.51
C ILE A 191 5.66 0.45 -17.35
N ARG A 192 5.50 -0.87 -17.47
CA ARG A 192 5.94 -1.85 -16.46
C ARG A 192 7.44 -1.79 -16.20
N ASN A 193 8.25 -1.72 -17.26
CA ASN A 193 9.70 -1.56 -17.12
C ASN A 193 10.06 -0.20 -16.51
N CYS A 194 9.31 0.87 -16.84
CA CYS A 194 9.53 2.16 -16.21
C CYS A 194 9.29 2.11 -14.71
N PHE A 195 8.20 1.50 -14.24
CA PHE A 195 7.97 1.34 -12.79
C PHE A 195 9.10 0.55 -12.13
N LYS A 196 9.52 -0.56 -12.74
CA LYS A 196 10.66 -1.36 -12.26
C LYS A 196 11.93 -0.52 -12.15
N ASP A 197 12.25 0.26 -13.19
CA ASP A 197 13.45 1.10 -13.23
C ASP A 197 13.40 2.24 -12.20
N GLN A 198 12.21 2.81 -11.96
CA GLN A 198 11.99 3.79 -10.90
C GLN A 198 12.27 3.18 -9.52
N LEU A 199 11.69 2.02 -9.20
CA LEU A 199 11.91 1.34 -7.93
C LEU A 199 13.38 0.91 -7.75
N ALA A 200 14.01 0.40 -8.80
CA ALA A 200 15.43 0.06 -8.78
C ALA A 200 16.31 1.30 -8.52
N ALA A 201 15.96 2.44 -9.11
CA ALA A 201 16.65 3.70 -8.87
C ALA A 201 16.44 4.22 -7.44
N ILE A 202 15.22 4.12 -6.88
CA ILE A 202 14.92 4.46 -5.49
C ILE A 202 15.79 3.62 -4.54
N LYS A 203 15.86 2.29 -4.74
CA LYS A 203 16.74 1.41 -3.96
C LYS A 203 18.20 1.85 -4.06
N LYS A 204 18.67 2.17 -5.28
CA LYS A 204 20.05 2.60 -5.52
C LYS A 204 20.37 3.92 -4.82
N GLU A 205 19.43 4.87 -4.77
CA GLU A 205 19.60 6.09 -3.98
C GLU A 205 19.74 5.78 -2.48
N GLY A 206 18.97 4.83 -1.94
CA GLY A 206 19.19 4.35 -0.56
C GLY A 206 20.63 3.86 -0.33
N GLU A 207 21.16 3.04 -1.23
CA GLU A 207 22.53 2.52 -1.15
C GLU A 207 23.61 3.62 -1.26
N ASP A 208 23.36 4.62 -2.10
CA ASP A 208 24.30 5.71 -2.38
C ASP A 208 24.36 6.73 -1.25
N TYR A 209 23.21 7.10 -0.69
CA TYR A 209 23.08 8.17 0.28
C TYR A 209 23.02 7.68 1.73
N MET A 210 22.42 6.51 2.00
CA MET A 210 22.19 6.02 3.36
C MET A 210 23.11 4.87 3.77
N GLY A 211 23.71 4.15 2.82
CA GLY A 211 24.59 3.01 3.09
C GLY A 211 23.96 1.67 2.69
N ASN A 212 24.68 0.56 2.95
CA ASN A 212 24.24 -0.76 2.56
C ASN A 212 23.24 -1.36 3.57
N HIS A 213 21.99 -0.94 3.46
CA HIS A 213 20.88 -1.37 4.31
C HIS A 213 19.82 -2.13 3.51
N PRO A 214 19.02 -3.01 4.15
CA PRO A 214 17.82 -3.55 3.52
C PRO A 214 16.92 -2.40 3.06
N CYS A 215 16.40 -2.52 1.84
CA CYS A 215 15.40 -1.61 1.28
C CYS A 215 14.06 -2.33 1.22
N VAL A 216 13.08 -1.88 2.00
CA VAL A 216 11.73 -2.46 2.03
C VAL A 216 10.75 -1.41 1.53
N LEU A 217 10.01 -1.71 0.46
CA LEU A 217 8.97 -0.81 -0.03
C LEU A 217 7.77 -0.86 0.91
N THR A 218 7.70 0.08 1.87
CA THR A 218 6.72 0.01 2.96
C THR A 218 5.31 0.43 2.56
N GLU A 219 5.15 1.00 1.36
CA GLU A 219 3.83 1.32 0.86
C GLU A 219 3.84 1.41 -0.66
N PHE A 220 2.89 0.70 -1.26
CA PHE A 220 2.46 0.87 -2.64
C PHE A 220 1.05 0.30 -2.78
N GLY A 221 0.36 0.64 -3.87
CA GLY A 221 -1.00 0.15 -4.09
C GLY A 221 -1.65 0.80 -5.29
N ILE A 222 -2.95 0.55 -5.43
CA ILE A 222 -3.79 1.10 -6.48
C ILE A 222 -5.16 1.50 -5.90
N PRO A 223 -5.82 2.54 -6.43
CA PRO A 223 -7.22 2.78 -6.11
C PRO A 223 -8.07 1.65 -6.69
N TYR A 224 -9.05 1.16 -5.93
CA TYR A 224 -10.05 0.20 -6.37
C TYR A 224 -11.29 0.88 -6.95
N ASP A 225 -11.54 2.13 -6.61
CA ASP A 225 -12.65 2.93 -7.12
C ASP A 225 -12.37 3.55 -8.51
N MET A 226 -11.52 2.90 -9.31
CA MET A 226 -11.18 3.32 -10.66
C MET A 226 -12.39 3.41 -11.58
N ASP A 227 -12.24 4.23 -12.63
CA ASP A 227 -13.19 4.31 -13.74
C ASP A 227 -14.63 4.60 -13.27
N ASP A 228 -14.76 5.51 -12.31
CA ASP A 228 -16.05 5.84 -11.65
C ASP A 228 -16.74 4.58 -11.07
N LYS A 229 -15.96 3.79 -10.32
CA LYS A 229 -16.43 2.57 -9.64
C LYS A 229 -16.98 1.52 -10.63
N TYR A 230 -16.45 1.45 -11.84
CA TYR A 230 -16.92 0.52 -12.88
C TYR A 230 -16.96 -0.93 -12.37
N ALA A 231 -15.87 -1.39 -11.77
CA ALA A 231 -15.74 -2.74 -11.23
C ALA A 231 -16.80 -3.07 -10.17
N TYR A 232 -17.25 -2.09 -9.38
CA TYR A 232 -18.27 -2.30 -8.35
C TYR A 232 -19.64 -2.54 -8.97
N LYS A 233 -19.87 -2.00 -10.18
CA LYS A 233 -21.12 -2.14 -10.93
C LYS A 233 -21.17 -3.43 -11.74
N THR A 234 -20.02 -3.84 -12.29
CA THR A 234 -19.94 -4.93 -13.28
C THR A 234 -19.31 -6.22 -12.75
N GLY A 235 -18.55 -6.14 -11.66
CA GLY A 235 -17.67 -7.22 -11.18
C GLY A 235 -16.38 -7.37 -11.99
N ASP A 236 -16.16 -6.52 -12.99
CA ASP A 236 -14.98 -6.53 -13.84
C ASP A 236 -13.86 -5.64 -13.27
N TYR A 237 -12.88 -6.30 -12.67
CA TYR A 237 -11.70 -5.68 -12.05
C TYR A 237 -10.49 -5.60 -13.01
N SER A 238 -10.66 -5.75 -14.32
CA SER A 238 -9.53 -5.80 -15.29
C SER A 238 -8.58 -4.60 -15.22
N SER A 239 -9.07 -3.39 -15.00
CA SER A 239 -8.25 -2.18 -14.73
C SER A 239 -7.37 -2.36 -13.49
N GLN A 240 -7.99 -2.76 -12.38
CA GLN A 240 -7.33 -2.97 -11.08
C GLN A 240 -6.33 -4.11 -11.16
N SER A 241 -6.67 -5.24 -11.79
CA SER A 241 -5.78 -6.38 -12.00
C SER A 241 -4.58 -6.00 -12.85
N GLY A 242 -4.77 -5.24 -13.93
CA GLY A 242 -3.70 -4.73 -14.78
C GLY A 242 -2.75 -3.78 -14.03
N ALA A 243 -3.29 -2.81 -13.30
CA ALA A 243 -2.51 -1.86 -12.51
C ALA A 243 -1.76 -2.55 -11.36
N MET A 244 -2.43 -3.45 -10.63
CA MET A 244 -1.85 -4.19 -9.51
C MET A 244 -0.72 -5.12 -9.98
N ASP A 245 -0.92 -5.82 -11.10
CA ASP A 245 0.12 -6.69 -11.67
C ASP A 245 1.31 -5.89 -12.23
N ALA A 246 1.09 -4.71 -12.81
CA ALA A 246 2.17 -3.83 -13.23
C ALA A 246 3.03 -3.33 -12.05
N ASN A 247 2.39 -2.98 -10.93
CA ASN A 247 3.08 -2.59 -9.69
C ASN A 247 3.86 -3.77 -9.09
N HIS A 248 3.26 -4.96 -9.04
CA HIS A 248 3.95 -6.14 -8.52
C HIS A 248 5.12 -6.58 -9.41
N PHE A 249 4.98 -6.51 -10.73
CA PHE A 249 6.10 -6.73 -11.66
C PHE A 249 7.28 -5.80 -11.36
N ALA A 250 6.99 -4.53 -11.03
CA ALA A 250 8.00 -3.56 -10.71
C ALA A 250 8.75 -3.91 -9.42
N VAL A 251 8.02 -4.21 -8.33
CA VAL A 251 8.64 -4.48 -7.03
C VAL A 251 9.38 -5.83 -7.00
N GLU A 252 8.85 -6.86 -7.67
CA GLU A 252 9.55 -8.15 -7.84
C GLU A 252 10.83 -7.96 -8.66
N GLY A 253 10.80 -7.08 -9.66
CA GLY A 253 11.93 -6.78 -10.52
C GLY A 253 12.97 -5.79 -9.95
N SER A 254 12.67 -5.08 -8.85
CA SER A 254 13.52 -4.00 -8.34
C SER A 254 14.66 -4.48 -7.44
N ALA A 255 14.66 -5.76 -7.08
CA ALA A 255 15.58 -6.36 -6.10
C ALA A 255 15.50 -5.74 -4.70
N MET A 256 14.37 -5.14 -4.33
CA MET A 256 14.08 -4.75 -2.95
C MET A 256 14.03 -5.99 -2.03
N ALA A 257 14.33 -5.79 -0.75
CA ALA A 257 14.36 -6.87 0.25
C ALA A 257 12.96 -7.35 0.63
N GLY A 258 11.94 -6.52 0.43
CA GLY A 258 10.54 -6.84 0.69
C GLY A 258 9.62 -5.68 0.35
N TYR A 259 8.33 -5.88 0.54
CA TYR A 259 7.31 -4.86 0.35
C TYR A 259 6.11 -5.06 1.26
N THR A 260 5.32 -4.01 1.45
CA THR A 260 3.99 -4.05 2.08
C THR A 260 2.98 -3.32 1.20
N LEU A 261 1.93 -4.04 0.82
CA LEU A 261 0.84 -3.53 -0.01
C LEU A 261 -0.14 -2.74 0.86
N TRP A 262 -0.47 -1.52 0.43
CA TRP A 262 -1.49 -0.67 1.02
C TRP A 262 -2.84 -0.94 0.34
N LEU A 263 -3.86 -1.45 1.05
CA LEU A 263 -3.88 -1.91 2.44
C LEU A 263 -4.88 -3.05 2.67
N TYR A 264 -4.85 -3.68 3.84
CA TYR A 264 -5.91 -4.60 4.28
C TYR A 264 -6.76 -3.95 5.38
N MET A 265 -7.96 -3.47 5.02
CA MET A 265 -8.91 -2.84 5.94
C MET A 265 -10.15 -3.70 6.08
N CYS A 266 -10.24 -4.46 7.16
CA CYS A 266 -11.35 -5.39 7.42
C CYS A 266 -12.53 -4.75 8.19
N GLU A 267 -12.27 -3.76 9.05
CA GLU A 267 -13.26 -3.11 9.92
C GLU A 267 -12.70 -1.82 10.55
N ALA A 268 -13.49 -0.74 10.67
CA ALA A 268 -13.20 0.33 11.63
C ALA A 268 -13.90 -0.03 12.96
N SER A 269 -13.27 -0.87 13.77
CA SER A 269 -13.82 -1.24 15.07
C SER A 269 -13.90 0.01 15.96
N HIS A 270 -15.09 0.48 16.34
CA HIS A 270 -15.28 1.17 17.61
C HIS A 270 -16.54 0.63 18.28
N GLN A 271 -16.36 -0.46 19.06
CA GLN A 271 -17.16 -0.64 20.26
C GLN A 271 -16.69 0.39 21.29
N ASN A 272 -17.13 1.65 21.16
CA ASN A 272 -17.22 2.52 22.31
C ASN A 272 -18.64 3.08 22.37
N SER A 273 -19.41 2.44 23.23
CA SER A 273 -20.67 2.91 23.77
C SER A 273 -20.59 4.39 24.14
N GLN A 274 -21.15 5.26 23.29
CA GLN A 274 -22.02 6.39 23.67
C GLN A 274 -22.37 7.37 22.54
N ASN A 275 -21.88 7.23 21.31
CA ASN A 275 -22.22 8.17 20.23
C ASN A 275 -22.77 7.51 18.97
N LEU A 276 -24.05 7.81 18.68
CA LEU A 276 -24.77 8.08 17.41
C LEU A 276 -24.28 7.62 16.01
N ILE A 277 -23.23 6.81 15.84
CA ILE A 277 -22.82 6.28 14.54
C ILE A 277 -23.21 4.79 14.48
N SER A 278 -24.01 4.43 13.48
CA SER A 278 -24.42 3.05 13.25
C SER A 278 -23.19 2.20 12.89
N THR A 279 -23.06 1.00 13.47
CA THR A 279 -21.97 0.05 13.17
C THR A 279 -21.91 -0.38 11.70
N ASN A 280 -22.95 -0.07 10.91
CA ASN A 280 -22.98 -0.31 9.47
C ASN A 280 -22.14 0.70 8.66
N ASP A 281 -21.86 1.88 9.21
CA ASP A 281 -21.13 2.98 8.56
C ASP A 281 -19.61 2.89 8.76
N LEU A 282 -19.15 1.87 9.49
CA LEU A 282 -17.75 1.63 9.84
C LEU A 282 -17.14 0.42 9.13
N GLN A 283 -17.76 -0.04 8.04
CA GLN A 283 -17.33 -1.22 7.28
C GLN A 283 -16.76 -0.83 5.92
N ASN A 284 -15.70 -1.52 5.51
CA ASN A 284 -15.13 -1.37 4.17
C ASN A 284 -16.07 -2.01 3.12
N LYS A 285 -16.66 -1.15 2.29
CA LYS A 285 -17.75 -1.44 1.33
C LYS A 285 -17.63 -0.51 0.13
N HIS A 286 -18.16 -0.89 -1.02
CA HIS A 286 -18.07 -0.11 -2.27
C HIS A 286 -18.60 1.33 -2.17
N SER A 287 -19.60 1.56 -1.33
CA SER A 287 -20.18 2.89 -1.12
C SER A 287 -19.31 3.82 -0.29
N LEU A 288 -18.51 3.28 0.62
CA LEU A 288 -17.74 4.04 1.64
C LEU A 288 -16.24 4.02 1.40
N GLY A 289 -15.74 3.05 0.63
CA GLY A 289 -14.32 2.79 0.45
C GLY A 289 -13.67 2.23 1.72
N ASP A 290 -12.37 2.45 1.85
CA ASP A 290 -11.54 1.93 2.95
C ASP A 290 -11.57 2.82 4.21
N GLN A 291 -12.37 3.89 4.19
CA GLN A 291 -12.51 4.90 5.25
C GLN A 291 -11.26 5.77 5.50
N TRP A 292 -10.29 5.77 4.58
CA TRP A 292 -9.21 6.73 4.55
C TRP A 292 -9.56 7.85 3.57
N ASN A 293 -9.95 9.01 4.11
CA ASN A 293 -10.19 10.24 3.33
C ASN A 293 -11.17 10.11 2.15
N GLY A 294 -12.08 9.11 2.17
CA GLY A 294 -13.01 8.84 1.08
C GLY A 294 -12.37 8.14 -0.13
N GLU A 295 -11.19 7.57 0.04
CA GLU A 295 -10.49 6.74 -0.94
C GLU A 295 -10.88 5.26 -0.78
N ASP A 296 -10.39 4.43 -1.70
CA ASP A 296 -10.50 2.99 -1.58
C ASP A 296 -9.27 2.34 -2.22
N LEU A 297 -8.27 1.99 -1.40
CA LEU A 297 -7.06 1.28 -1.81
C LEU A 297 -7.01 -0.12 -1.20
N SER A 298 -8.03 -0.52 -0.43
CA SER A 298 -7.95 -1.78 0.29
C SER A 298 -8.18 -2.99 -0.62
N ILE A 299 -7.35 -4.03 -0.47
CA ILE A 299 -7.52 -5.33 -1.15
C ILE A 299 -8.71 -6.15 -0.66
N PHE A 300 -9.45 -5.63 0.33
CA PHE A 300 -10.62 -6.26 0.91
C PHE A 300 -11.84 -5.34 0.79
N SER A 301 -13.02 -5.92 0.66
CA SER A 301 -14.33 -5.28 0.76
C SER A 301 -15.36 -6.35 1.10
N LEU A 302 -16.38 -6.00 1.89
CA LEU A 302 -17.47 -6.93 2.20
C LEU A 302 -18.42 -7.20 1.02
N ASP A 303 -18.38 -6.34 0.01
CA ASP A 303 -19.23 -6.43 -1.18
C ASP A 303 -18.59 -7.30 -2.29
N ASP A 304 -17.36 -7.79 -2.10
CA ASP A 304 -16.64 -8.66 -3.02
C ASP A 304 -16.59 -10.13 -2.54
N LEU A 305 -16.33 -11.04 -3.48
CA LEU A 305 -16.17 -12.47 -3.22
C LEU A 305 -14.70 -12.82 -2.92
N PRO A 306 -14.44 -13.79 -2.03
CA PRO A 306 -13.11 -14.41 -1.94
C PRO A 306 -12.82 -15.21 -3.22
N LEU A 307 -11.53 -15.37 -3.57
CA LEU A 307 -11.17 -16.26 -4.67
C LEU A 307 -11.63 -17.70 -4.40
N PRO A 308 -12.17 -18.39 -5.41
CA PRO A 308 -12.48 -19.80 -5.28
C PRO A 308 -11.18 -20.61 -5.22
N LEU A 309 -10.89 -21.23 -4.09
CA LEU A 309 -10.01 -22.40 -4.06
C LEU A 309 -10.80 -23.57 -4.68
N ASP A 310 -10.19 -24.35 -5.58
CA ASP A 310 -10.84 -25.44 -6.33
C ASP A 310 -11.87 -26.20 -5.44
N ALA A 311 -13.13 -26.24 -5.85
CA ALA A 311 -14.25 -26.86 -5.09
C ALA A 311 -14.17 -28.40 -4.94
N ASN A 312 -13.00 -28.99 -5.22
CA ASN A 312 -12.77 -30.44 -5.26
C ASN A 312 -11.80 -30.93 -4.17
N LEU A 313 -11.74 -30.27 -3.02
CA LEU A 313 -11.30 -30.94 -1.79
C LEU A 313 -12.42 -31.88 -1.35
N SER A 314 -12.33 -33.14 -1.80
CA SER A 314 -13.13 -34.24 -1.26
C SER A 314 -12.99 -34.20 0.26
N SER A 315 -14.09 -33.91 0.95
CA SER A 315 -14.17 -34.10 2.39
C SER A 315 -13.75 -35.54 2.72
N PRO A 316 -13.04 -35.80 3.83
CA PRO A 316 -12.77 -37.18 4.24
C PRO A 316 -14.11 -37.91 4.32
N ASN A 317 -14.22 -39.02 3.57
CA ASN A 317 -15.36 -39.93 3.61
C ASN A 317 -15.55 -40.45 5.04
N ASP A 318 -16.39 -39.79 5.83
CA ASP A 318 -17.11 -40.46 6.91
C ASP A 318 -18.41 -41.02 6.33
N SER A 319 -18.24 -42.12 5.59
CA SER A 319 -19.32 -43.06 5.35
C SER A 319 -19.65 -43.75 6.67
N SER A 320 -20.55 -43.16 7.46
CA SER A 320 -21.35 -43.94 8.39
C SER A 320 -22.81 -43.51 8.30
N THR A 321 -23.57 -44.40 7.68
CA THR A 321 -25.02 -44.40 7.62
C THR A 321 -25.62 -44.54 9.02
N SER A 322 -26.40 -43.57 9.47
CA SER A 322 -27.46 -43.83 10.44
C SER A 322 -28.62 -42.84 10.28
N LEU A 323 -29.78 -43.39 9.90
CA LEU A 323 -31.10 -42.79 9.90
C LEU A 323 -31.67 -42.78 11.34
N VAL A 324 -31.97 -41.63 11.92
CA VAL A 324 -33.06 -41.38 12.90
C VAL A 324 -33.14 -39.87 13.14
N ASP A 325 -34.14 -39.17 12.61
CA ASP A 325 -35.50 -38.93 13.12
C ASP A 325 -35.62 -37.65 13.96
N HIS A 326 -36.54 -36.80 13.53
CA HIS A 326 -36.81 -35.49 14.10
C HIS A 326 -37.77 -35.65 15.28
N THR A 327 -37.26 -35.49 16.51
CA THR A 327 -38.11 -35.14 17.66
C THR A 327 -37.49 -34.02 18.48
N ALA A 328 -38.25 -32.94 18.63
CA ALA A 328 -37.96 -31.79 19.46
C ALA A 328 -38.00 -32.12 20.97
N GLY A 329 -37.16 -31.44 21.76
CA GLY A 329 -37.26 -31.40 23.22
C GLY A 329 -36.10 -30.63 23.88
N PRO A 330 -36.36 -29.69 24.80
CA PRO A 330 -35.38 -28.72 25.29
C PRO A 330 -34.56 -29.30 26.44
N ASN A 331 -33.27 -28.99 26.53
CA ASN A 331 -32.59 -28.92 27.82
C ASN A 331 -31.35 -28.03 27.83
N THR A 332 -31.45 -27.05 28.70
CA THR A 332 -30.43 -26.20 29.31
C THR A 332 -29.20 -26.98 29.77
N LYS A 333 -28.00 -26.46 29.45
CA LYS A 333 -26.86 -26.45 30.36
C LYS A 333 -25.94 -25.27 30.04
N LYS A 334 -26.04 -24.25 30.90
CA LYS A 334 -25.05 -23.20 31.12
C LYS A 334 -23.71 -23.85 31.47
N GLN A 335 -22.67 -23.58 30.70
CA GLN A 335 -21.30 -23.61 31.19
C GLN A 335 -20.69 -22.23 30.97
N ASN A 336 -20.55 -21.50 32.08
CA ASN A 336 -19.63 -20.39 32.20
C ASN A 336 -18.21 -20.97 32.10
N SER A 337 -17.42 -20.49 31.16
CA SER A 337 -15.96 -20.57 31.21
C SER A 337 -15.40 -19.21 30.79
N ASP A 338 -14.54 -18.65 31.64
CA ASP A 338 -13.96 -17.32 31.55
C ASP A 338 -13.34 -17.03 30.18
N GLU A 339 -13.93 -16.05 29.48
CA GLU A 339 -13.60 -15.62 28.12
C GLU A 339 -12.39 -14.67 28.04
N SER A 340 -11.55 -14.61 29.08
CA SER A 340 -10.47 -13.61 29.19
C SER A 340 -9.06 -14.14 28.97
N THR A 341 -8.90 -15.41 28.57
CA THR A 341 -7.57 -16.00 28.37
C THR A 341 -7.37 -16.44 26.93
N VAL A 342 -6.57 -15.67 26.18
CA VAL A 342 -6.17 -15.99 24.82
C VAL A 342 -5.14 -17.12 24.87
N ASN A 343 -5.47 -18.28 24.29
CA ASN A 343 -4.53 -19.39 24.11
C ASN A 343 -4.57 -19.87 22.65
N PRO A 344 -3.57 -20.63 22.17
CA PRO A 344 -3.51 -21.08 20.79
C PRO A 344 -4.72 -21.93 20.36
N GLY A 345 -5.35 -22.64 21.30
CA GLY A 345 -6.57 -23.42 21.05
C GLY A 345 -7.81 -22.55 20.80
N ASN A 346 -7.95 -21.46 21.55
CA ASN A 346 -9.04 -20.48 21.41
C ASN A 346 -8.86 -19.69 20.12
N LEU A 347 -7.63 -19.26 19.79
CA LEU A 347 -7.29 -18.64 18.50
C LEU A 347 -7.60 -19.57 17.32
N LYS A 348 -7.18 -20.85 17.38
CA LYS A 348 -7.52 -21.83 16.33
C LYS A 348 -9.03 -22.07 16.23
N ALA A 349 -9.79 -22.01 17.32
CA ALA A 349 -11.25 -22.17 17.30
C ALA A 349 -11.95 -20.97 16.64
N THR A 350 -11.46 -19.74 16.85
CA THR A 350 -11.97 -18.51 16.20
C THR A 350 -11.51 -18.39 14.73
N LEU A 351 -10.35 -18.96 14.39
CA LEU A 351 -9.79 -19.03 13.02
C LEU A 351 -10.35 -20.18 12.18
N LYS A 352 -11.16 -21.09 12.76
CA LYS A 352 -11.98 -22.02 11.97
C LYS A 352 -12.97 -21.17 11.19
N THR A 353 -12.65 -20.97 9.91
CA THR A 353 -13.39 -20.27 8.86
C THR A 353 -14.71 -19.69 9.36
N PRO A 354 -14.79 -18.38 9.67
CA PRO A 354 -16.08 -17.75 9.80
C PRO A 354 -16.85 -18.07 8.53
N SER A 355 -18.08 -18.53 8.64
CA SER A 355 -19.01 -18.45 7.52
C SER A 355 -19.10 -16.97 7.17
N ILE A 356 -18.34 -16.53 6.15
CA ILE A 356 -18.47 -15.21 5.53
C ILE A 356 -19.78 -15.28 4.74
N LEU A 357 -20.90 -15.34 5.46
CA LEU A 357 -22.20 -14.99 4.91
C LEU A 357 -22.20 -13.48 4.84
N SER A 358 -21.98 -12.95 3.63
CA SER A 358 -22.25 -11.56 3.31
C SER A 358 -23.71 -11.27 3.66
N LYS A 359 -23.92 -10.62 4.82
CA LYS A 359 -25.23 -10.04 5.08
C LYS A 359 -25.39 -8.89 4.09
N GLN A 360 -26.45 -8.96 3.27
CA GLN A 360 -26.79 -7.93 2.29
C GLN A 360 -26.62 -6.54 2.90
N THR A 361 -25.75 -5.77 2.28
CA THR A 361 -25.42 -4.40 2.68
C THR A 361 -26.57 -3.47 2.27
N ASN A 362 -26.82 -2.40 3.03
CA ASN A 362 -27.76 -1.34 2.65
C ASN A 362 -27.22 -0.44 1.51
N SER A 363 -26.21 -0.91 0.79
CA SER A 363 -25.55 -0.20 -0.30
C SER A 363 -26.48 -0.09 -1.52
N PRO A 364 -26.32 0.92 -2.40
CA PRO A 364 -27.07 1.01 -3.65
C PRO A 364 -26.97 -0.33 -4.42
N PRO A 365 -28.10 -0.90 -4.91
CA PRO A 365 -28.08 -2.19 -5.60
C PRO A 365 -27.09 -2.21 -6.76
N GLU A 366 -26.98 -1.10 -7.48
CA GLU A 366 -26.07 -0.94 -8.62
C GLU A 366 -24.59 -1.19 -8.26
N LEU A 367 -24.18 -1.02 -7.01
CA LEU A 367 -22.79 -1.25 -6.56
C LEU A 367 -22.55 -2.63 -5.96
N THR A 368 -23.56 -3.50 -5.89
CA THR A 368 -23.49 -4.78 -5.17
C THR A 368 -24.12 -5.96 -5.89
N THR A 369 -24.79 -5.74 -7.04
CA THR A 369 -25.49 -6.80 -7.79
C THR A 369 -24.57 -7.76 -8.55
N SER A 370 -23.31 -7.38 -8.78
CA SER A 370 -22.34 -8.15 -9.57
C SER A 370 -21.00 -8.22 -8.81
N PRO A 371 -20.93 -8.97 -7.69
CA PRO A 371 -19.72 -8.98 -6.87
C PRO A 371 -18.56 -9.62 -7.64
N GLY A 372 -17.39 -8.97 -7.64
CA GLY A 372 -16.17 -9.48 -8.25
C GLY A 372 -15.20 -10.06 -7.22
N TYR A 373 -13.94 -10.23 -7.59
CA TYR A 373 -12.90 -10.80 -6.72
C TYR A 373 -11.84 -9.78 -6.31
N ARG A 374 -12.10 -8.48 -6.53
CA ARG A 374 -11.22 -7.38 -6.11
C ARG A 374 -9.77 -7.51 -6.60
N ALA A 375 -9.58 -7.99 -7.83
CA ALA A 375 -8.26 -8.23 -8.44
C ALA A 375 -7.34 -9.16 -7.62
N ALA A 376 -7.91 -10.08 -6.83
CA ALA A 376 -7.16 -10.98 -5.96
C ALA A 376 -6.16 -11.88 -6.70
N GLU A 377 -6.45 -12.25 -7.94
CA GLU A 377 -5.52 -12.97 -8.79
C GLU A 377 -4.20 -12.20 -9.01
N ALA A 378 -4.23 -10.86 -8.95
CA ALA A 378 -3.07 -10.02 -9.18
C ALA A 378 -2.20 -9.79 -7.93
N TYR A 379 -2.81 -9.74 -6.72
CA TYR A 379 -2.07 -9.52 -5.46
C TYR A 379 -1.76 -10.80 -4.67
N ILE A 380 -2.43 -11.93 -4.94
CA ILE A 380 -2.06 -13.22 -4.35
C ILE A 380 -0.98 -13.85 -5.21
N ARG A 381 0.28 -13.67 -4.80
CA ARG A 381 1.46 -13.99 -5.62
C ARG A 381 2.42 -14.91 -4.89
N PRO A 382 3.12 -15.81 -5.60
CA PRO A 382 4.18 -16.61 -5.01
C PRO A 382 5.37 -15.72 -4.60
N SER A 383 5.96 -15.99 -3.44
CA SER A 383 7.05 -15.17 -2.91
C SER A 383 8.02 -15.99 -2.05
N PRO A 384 9.34 -15.71 -2.08
CA PRO A 384 10.27 -16.30 -1.14
C PRO A 384 9.91 -15.90 0.30
N ILE A 385 9.77 -16.88 1.20
CA ILE A 385 9.57 -16.64 2.64
C ILE A 385 10.93 -16.58 3.33
N ALA A 386 11.77 -17.59 3.07
CA ALA A 386 13.12 -17.70 3.61
C ALA A 386 14.02 -18.42 2.60
N THR A 387 15.24 -17.92 2.39
CA THR A 387 16.17 -18.48 1.39
C THR A 387 17.50 -18.86 2.03
N VAL A 388 18.04 -20.03 1.68
CA VAL A 388 19.41 -20.41 2.00
C VAL A 388 20.34 -19.82 0.93
N GLY A 389 20.72 -18.56 1.12
CA GLY A 389 21.53 -17.82 0.16
C GLY A 389 20.93 -16.47 -0.19
N ARG A 390 21.65 -15.72 -1.02
CA ARG A 390 21.23 -14.40 -1.49
C ARG A 390 20.35 -14.55 -2.71
N VAL A 391 19.15 -13.95 -2.68
CA VAL A 391 18.29 -13.82 -3.86
C VAL A 391 18.99 -12.97 -4.91
N LEU A 392 19.13 -13.51 -6.12
CA LEU A 392 19.67 -12.80 -7.28
C LEU A 392 18.55 -12.06 -8.02
N ASN A 393 17.44 -12.76 -8.24
CA ASN A 393 16.18 -12.20 -8.72
C ASN A 393 15.04 -13.19 -8.46
N TYR A 394 13.81 -12.68 -8.49
CA TYR A 394 12.61 -13.49 -8.57
C TYR A 394 11.53 -12.72 -9.32
N GLY A 395 10.45 -13.38 -9.68
CA GLY A 395 9.27 -12.71 -10.22
C GLY A 395 8.17 -13.68 -10.64
N PHE A 396 6.96 -13.15 -10.72
CA PHE A 396 5.77 -13.87 -11.15
C PHE A 396 5.20 -13.22 -12.42
N ASP A 397 5.09 -14.00 -13.49
CA ASP A 397 4.36 -13.61 -14.70
C ASP A 397 2.92 -14.10 -14.56
N LEU A 398 2.00 -13.20 -14.21
CA LEU A 398 0.59 -13.51 -13.99
C LEU A 398 -0.08 -14.09 -15.24
N ARG A 399 0.26 -13.56 -16.43
CA ARG A 399 -0.36 -14.00 -17.70
C ARG A 399 0.07 -15.39 -18.09
N LYS A 400 1.35 -15.73 -17.87
CA LYS A 400 1.90 -17.06 -18.14
C LYS A 400 1.78 -18.02 -16.96
N CYS A 401 1.30 -17.54 -15.82
CA CYS A 401 1.28 -18.25 -14.55
C CYS A 401 2.65 -18.92 -14.25
N THR A 402 3.74 -18.16 -14.35
CA THR A 402 5.10 -18.68 -14.18
C THR A 402 5.83 -17.92 -13.08
N PHE A 403 6.35 -18.63 -12.09
CA PHE A 403 7.22 -18.09 -11.04
C PHE A 403 8.67 -18.52 -11.29
N ILE A 404 9.60 -17.59 -11.13
CA ILE A 404 11.04 -17.87 -11.23
C ILE A 404 11.73 -17.30 -9.99
N LEU A 405 12.66 -18.07 -9.42
CA LEU A 405 13.56 -17.63 -8.36
C LEU A 405 14.99 -18.08 -8.68
N ARG A 406 15.94 -17.15 -8.60
CA ARG A 406 17.38 -17.42 -8.69
C ARG A 406 18.07 -16.99 -7.42
N ILE A 407 18.95 -17.84 -6.92
CA ILE A 407 19.70 -17.62 -5.68
C ILE A 407 21.17 -17.92 -5.87
N HIS A 408 22.01 -17.29 -5.06
CA HIS A 408 23.40 -17.67 -4.86
C HIS A 408 23.57 -18.15 -3.41
N ALA A 409 23.73 -19.45 -3.24
CA ALA A 409 23.86 -20.10 -1.95
C ALA A 409 25.34 -20.20 -1.56
N GLY A 410 25.72 -19.62 -0.42
CA GLY A 410 27.09 -19.75 0.11
C GLY A 410 27.38 -21.12 0.72
N GLN A 411 26.36 -21.98 0.86
CA GLN A 411 26.46 -23.37 1.30
C GLN A 411 25.26 -24.15 0.77
N ALA A 412 25.37 -25.48 0.71
CA ALA A 412 24.24 -26.34 0.42
C ALA A 412 23.20 -26.33 1.55
N THR A 413 21.94 -26.55 1.21
CA THR A 413 20.86 -26.74 2.19
C THR A 413 21.07 -28.02 3.00
N SER A 414 20.79 -27.98 4.30
CA SER A 414 20.65 -29.18 5.14
C SER A 414 19.25 -29.79 4.98
N GLU A 415 19.02 -31.01 5.47
CA GLU A 415 17.70 -31.65 5.39
C GLU A 415 16.60 -30.84 6.08
N ASP A 416 16.90 -30.20 7.21
CA ASP A 416 15.94 -29.43 8.00
C ASP A 416 15.84 -27.94 7.62
N THR A 417 16.69 -27.46 6.71
CA THR A 417 16.75 -26.04 6.34
C THR A 417 16.70 -25.86 4.82
N PRO A 418 15.52 -26.09 4.20
CA PRO A 418 15.30 -25.76 2.79
C PRO A 418 15.14 -24.25 2.57
N THR A 419 15.26 -23.82 1.32
CA THR A 419 14.65 -22.58 0.86
C THR A 419 13.13 -22.76 0.80
N GLU A 420 12.37 -21.84 1.39
CA GLU A 420 10.91 -21.88 1.47
C GLU A 420 10.28 -20.75 0.66
N VAL A 421 9.28 -21.11 -0.15
CA VAL A 421 8.54 -20.19 -1.02
C VAL A 421 7.05 -20.36 -0.72
N PHE A 422 6.36 -19.25 -0.45
CA PHE A 422 4.91 -19.22 -0.49
C PHE A 422 4.48 -19.49 -1.92
N LEU A 423 3.71 -20.56 -2.13
CA LEU A 423 3.26 -20.97 -3.44
C LEU A 423 1.75 -21.09 -3.40
N THR A 424 1.05 -20.01 -3.75
CA THR A 424 -0.42 -19.96 -3.72
C THR A 424 -1.06 -21.07 -4.54
N GLU A 425 -1.95 -21.83 -3.90
CA GLU A 425 -2.69 -22.94 -4.50
C GLU A 425 -3.58 -22.50 -5.66
N PHE A 426 -4.05 -21.25 -5.65
CA PHE A 426 -4.90 -20.69 -6.70
C PHE A 426 -4.20 -20.69 -8.07
N HIS A 427 -2.95 -20.19 -8.12
CA HIS A 427 -2.16 -20.17 -9.36
C HIS A 427 -1.42 -21.49 -9.58
N PHE A 428 -1.01 -22.15 -8.50
CA PHE A 428 -0.14 -23.32 -8.54
C PHE A 428 -0.73 -24.49 -7.72
N PRO A 429 -1.85 -25.11 -8.15
CA PRO A 429 -2.35 -26.30 -7.49
C PRO A 429 -1.28 -27.39 -7.53
N LYS A 430 -1.01 -28.03 -6.39
CA LYS A 430 0.07 -29.04 -6.24
C LYS A 430 0.09 -30.09 -7.36
N ASP A 431 -1.09 -30.60 -7.74
CA ASP A 431 -1.22 -31.69 -8.72
C ASP A 431 -1.27 -31.21 -10.18
N LYS A 432 -1.24 -29.89 -10.41
CA LYS A 432 -1.32 -29.26 -11.73
C LYS A 432 -0.16 -28.30 -12.02
N SER A 433 0.86 -28.29 -11.16
CA SER A 433 2.03 -27.43 -11.28
C SER A 433 3.26 -28.22 -11.72
N ASP A 434 4.02 -27.66 -12.65
CA ASP A 434 5.30 -28.20 -13.10
C ASP A 434 6.45 -27.44 -12.44
N VAL A 435 7.43 -28.14 -11.86
CA VAL A 435 8.54 -27.55 -11.12
C VAL A 435 9.87 -28.00 -11.71
N GLU A 436 10.59 -27.04 -12.28
CA GLU A 436 11.92 -27.20 -12.86
C GLU A 436 12.98 -26.61 -11.92
N VAL A 437 13.92 -27.42 -11.44
CA VAL A 437 15.05 -26.97 -10.60
C VAL A 437 16.38 -27.20 -11.31
N SER A 438 17.34 -26.30 -11.13
CA SER A 438 18.71 -26.49 -11.62
C SER A 438 19.46 -27.60 -10.88
N ALA A 439 19.14 -27.79 -9.60
CA ALA A 439 19.75 -28.79 -8.74
C ALA A 439 18.87 -29.15 -7.54
N GLY A 440 19.14 -30.33 -6.98
CA GLY A 440 18.59 -30.80 -5.72
C GLY A 440 17.15 -31.33 -5.82
N LYS A 441 16.40 -31.22 -4.72
CA LYS A 441 15.05 -31.79 -4.58
C LYS A 441 14.06 -30.74 -4.11
N TRP A 442 12.79 -30.93 -4.40
CA TRP A 442 11.72 -30.02 -3.97
C TRP A 442 10.49 -30.80 -3.50
N THR A 443 9.66 -30.14 -2.70
CA THR A 443 8.34 -30.65 -2.29
C THR A 443 7.33 -29.50 -2.23
N ILE A 444 6.08 -29.77 -2.61
CA ILE A 444 4.93 -28.89 -2.35
C ILE A 444 4.03 -29.52 -1.29
N SER A 445 3.74 -28.78 -0.24
CA SER A 445 2.91 -29.22 0.88
C SER A 445 2.11 -28.07 1.48
N THR A 446 0.95 -28.38 2.04
CA THR A 446 0.12 -27.43 2.77
C THR A 446 0.18 -27.76 4.25
N ASP A 447 0.42 -26.76 5.10
CA ASP A 447 0.44 -26.91 6.56
C ASP A 447 -0.20 -25.69 7.24
N ASP A 448 -0.55 -25.83 8.53
CA ASP A 448 -1.23 -24.83 9.34
C ASP A 448 -0.31 -24.13 10.36
N ALA A 449 1.01 -24.18 10.14
CA ALA A 449 2.01 -23.71 11.10
C ALA A 449 1.84 -22.22 11.47
N ASP A 450 1.38 -21.39 10.53
CA ASP A 450 1.19 -19.95 10.70
C ASP A 450 -0.28 -19.56 11.03
N GLY A 451 -1.06 -20.48 11.58
CA GLY A 451 -2.45 -20.22 11.99
C GLY A 451 -3.48 -20.26 10.86
N GLY A 452 -3.08 -20.64 9.65
CA GLY A 452 -3.93 -20.89 8.50
C GLY A 452 -3.28 -21.89 7.53
N LEU A 453 -4.09 -22.55 6.70
CA LEU A 453 -3.58 -23.48 5.68
C LEU A 453 -2.82 -22.70 4.60
N ILE A 454 -1.51 -22.91 4.53
CA ILE A 454 -0.63 -22.26 3.56
C ILE A 454 0.11 -23.34 2.76
N GLN A 455 0.00 -23.27 1.44
CA GLN A 455 0.79 -24.10 0.54
C GLN A 455 2.20 -23.49 0.37
N ARG A 456 3.22 -24.31 0.64
CA ARG A 456 4.63 -23.95 0.51
C ARG A 456 5.36 -24.88 -0.43
N LEU A 457 6.27 -24.31 -1.21
CA LEU A 457 7.31 -25.04 -1.90
C LEU A 457 8.57 -25.00 -1.05
N ARG A 458 9.12 -26.17 -0.73
CA ARG A 458 10.41 -26.34 -0.06
C ARG A 458 11.43 -26.86 -1.06
N TRP A 459 12.59 -26.22 -1.14
CA TRP A 459 13.63 -26.53 -2.11
C TRP A 459 14.98 -26.70 -1.43
N TRP A 460 15.58 -27.87 -1.63
CA TRP A 460 16.93 -28.21 -1.20
C TRP A 460 17.86 -28.14 -2.42
N HIS A 461 18.94 -27.38 -2.32
CA HIS A 461 19.86 -27.12 -3.42
C HIS A 461 21.32 -27.11 -2.94
N ALA A 462 22.24 -27.20 -3.89
CA ALA A 462 23.68 -27.19 -3.62
C ALA A 462 24.18 -25.77 -3.33
N GLU A 463 25.45 -25.67 -2.94
CA GLU A 463 26.20 -24.42 -2.94
C GLU A 463 26.31 -23.86 -4.36
N GLY A 464 26.41 -22.53 -4.49
CA GLY A 464 26.57 -21.83 -5.76
C GLY A 464 25.27 -21.23 -6.31
N GLU A 465 25.26 -20.92 -7.60
CA GLU A 465 24.08 -20.39 -8.27
C GLU A 465 23.08 -21.49 -8.59
N ASN A 466 21.83 -21.28 -8.17
CA ASN A 466 20.74 -22.20 -8.41
C ASN A 466 19.49 -21.44 -8.88
N SER A 467 18.64 -22.10 -9.64
CA SER A 467 17.36 -21.56 -10.09
C SER A 467 16.23 -22.56 -9.96
N ILE A 468 15.04 -22.06 -9.67
CA ILE A 468 13.78 -22.78 -9.74
C ILE A 468 12.80 -22.01 -10.61
N LYS A 469 12.04 -22.75 -11.43
CA LYS A 469 10.90 -22.25 -12.19
C LYS A 469 9.69 -23.12 -11.87
N VAL A 470 8.57 -22.49 -11.60
CA VAL A 470 7.28 -23.16 -11.38
C VAL A 470 6.30 -22.66 -12.42
N THR A 471 5.67 -23.58 -13.15
CA THR A 471 4.62 -23.28 -14.13
C THR A 471 3.29 -23.77 -13.58
N GLY A 472 2.34 -22.86 -13.41
CA GLY A 472 1.02 -23.13 -12.83
C GLY A 472 -0.08 -23.21 -13.89
N VAL A 473 -1.32 -23.01 -13.44
CA VAL A 473 -2.52 -23.07 -14.29
C VAL A 473 -2.90 -21.68 -14.76
N ILE A 474 -3.10 -21.51 -16.07
CA ILE A 474 -3.63 -20.26 -16.65
C ILE A 474 -5.16 -20.31 -16.56
N SER A 475 -5.76 -19.43 -15.77
CA SER A 475 -7.22 -19.28 -15.67
C SER A 475 -7.74 -18.13 -16.56
N LYS A 476 -9.06 -18.05 -16.76
CA LYS A 476 -9.68 -16.91 -17.48
C LYS A 476 -9.38 -15.56 -16.80
N GLN A 477 -9.26 -15.54 -15.47
CA GLN A 477 -8.91 -14.34 -14.70
C GLN A 477 -7.47 -13.87 -14.98
N ASN A 478 -6.57 -14.78 -15.39
CA ASN A 478 -5.21 -14.41 -15.82
C ASN A 478 -5.19 -13.75 -17.22
N VAL A 479 -6.15 -14.10 -18.09
CA VAL A 479 -6.17 -13.74 -19.52
C VAL A 479 -6.88 -12.41 -19.80
N ASN A 480 -7.93 -12.05 -19.04
CA ASN A 480 -8.69 -10.80 -19.23
C ASN A 480 -7.88 -9.51 -18.99
N THR A 481 -6.61 -9.62 -18.65
CA THR A 481 -5.70 -8.49 -18.51
C THR A 481 -5.22 -7.95 -19.85
N GLY A 482 -5.94 -7.99 -21.00
CA GLY A 482 -5.39 -7.36 -22.20
C GLY A 482 -6.05 -7.30 -23.58
N GLU A 483 -7.35 -7.53 -23.83
CA GLU A 483 -7.85 -7.58 -25.23
C GLU A 483 -8.98 -6.61 -25.66
N GLU A 484 -9.71 -5.90 -24.79
CA GLU A 484 -11.01 -5.33 -25.23
C GLU A 484 -11.09 -3.83 -25.61
N ASP A 485 -10.04 -3.00 -25.52
CA ASP A 485 -10.18 -1.53 -25.59
C ASP A 485 -9.66 -0.81 -26.86
N ASP A 486 -9.44 -1.52 -27.96
CA ASP A 486 -8.77 -0.96 -29.14
C ASP A 486 -9.62 0.04 -29.97
N GLU A 487 -10.96 -0.01 -29.98
CA GLU A 487 -11.75 0.83 -30.92
C GLU A 487 -12.02 2.27 -30.45
N GLY A 488 -12.11 2.53 -29.14
CA GLY A 488 -12.41 3.86 -28.61
C GLY A 488 -11.22 4.82 -28.62
N TYR A 489 -10.01 4.29 -28.46
CA TYR A 489 -8.79 5.05 -28.21
C TYR A 489 -8.25 5.80 -29.44
N TYR A 490 -8.35 5.23 -30.64
CA TYR A 490 -7.92 5.89 -31.88
C TYR A 490 -8.63 7.24 -32.11
N LYS A 491 -9.85 7.39 -31.59
CA LYS A 491 -10.63 8.63 -31.68
C LYS A 491 -10.11 9.74 -30.76
N ASN A 492 -9.54 9.38 -29.59
CA ASN A 492 -8.95 10.32 -28.64
C ASN A 492 -7.55 10.80 -29.05
N MET A 493 -6.76 9.95 -29.71
CA MET A 493 -5.44 10.33 -30.25
C MET A 493 -5.56 11.41 -31.36
N LEU A 494 -6.62 11.34 -32.17
CA LEU A 494 -6.95 12.37 -33.18
C LEU A 494 -7.36 13.71 -32.54
N GLY A 495 -7.82 13.71 -31.28
CA GLY A 495 -8.11 14.92 -30.52
C GLY A 495 -6.84 15.63 -30.05
N PHE A 496 -5.89 14.89 -29.47
CA PHE A 496 -4.62 15.45 -28.99
C PHE A 496 -3.73 16.01 -30.09
N ALA A 497 -3.73 15.39 -31.28
CA ALA A 497 -2.98 15.89 -32.43
C ALA A 497 -3.51 17.24 -32.98
N LYS A 498 -4.78 17.58 -32.73
CA LYS A 498 -5.40 18.83 -33.18
C LYS A 498 -5.16 20.03 -32.26
N SER A 499 -4.71 19.79 -31.03
CA SER A 499 -4.42 20.84 -30.04
C SER A 499 -2.95 21.31 -30.03
N CYS A 500 -2.07 20.68 -30.82
CA CYS A 500 -0.71 21.17 -31.04
C CYS A 500 -0.66 22.10 -32.25
N THR A 501 -1.04 23.37 -32.05
CA THR A 501 -0.64 24.45 -32.95
C THR A 501 0.49 25.22 -32.28
N LEU A 502 1.67 25.21 -32.90
CA LEU A 502 2.83 25.99 -32.49
C LEU A 502 2.46 27.48 -32.39
N MET A 503 2.64 28.07 -31.21
CA MET A 503 2.93 29.50 -31.02
C MET A 503 4.18 29.64 -30.17
#